data_AF-A0A378QIF2-F1
#
_entry.id   AF-A0A378QIF2-F1
#
_cell.length_a   1.000
_cell.length_b   1.000
_cell.length_c   1.000
_cell.angle_alpha   90.00
_cell.angle_beta   90.00
_cell.angle_gamma   90.00
#
_symmetry.space_group_name_H-M   'P 1'
#
loop_
_entity.id
_entity.type
_entity.pdbx_description
1 polymer ?
#
loop_
_entity_poly.entity_id
_entity_poly.type
_entity_poly.pdbx_seq_one_letter_code
_entity_poly.pdbx_strand_id
1 'polypeptide(L)'
;MPHHTNTIADWLVSNRLYEDNLFYYALIICFWFFIGFAFLGFELEGFSLQQNLFFNFVFYLFICTMMALCPFWFKFFFSKTHTAKREQELQQALDELDEYDRAEVEAELAHTGGLAMRPVQRWALVFLGSYFLFEVFFISAWVKDMALVWQPDWVMGIVEWVRENTDSRSLPDGGSLFDFSSRIGRDDFLLNYYQTETEFLASELGKSAMLFTFWKFISFFPIVFALMGAFGLMSGWLGIGAIKERSQTNLWGFIVSTAFLCGAGLMALMSVIMVIVVSDDTKIIPLATNKIGFLILFKWNILYIFTMIFLILVINYILTITSFINNLLRSQQ
;
A
#
# COMPACT_ATOMS: atom_id res chain seq x y z
N MET A 1 4.21 -3.96 -48.94
CA MET A 1 3.73 -3.57 -47.59
C MET A 1 4.77 -4.04 -46.60
N PRO A 2 5.62 -3.15 -46.04
CA PRO A 2 6.75 -3.55 -45.23
C PRO A 2 6.38 -3.65 -43.73
N HIS A 3 6.64 -4.82 -43.16
CA HIS A 3 7.33 -5.08 -41.86
C HIS A 3 7.01 -4.33 -40.54
N HIS A 4 5.92 -3.59 -40.36
CA HIS A 4 5.61 -2.98 -39.05
C HIS A 4 5.41 -3.99 -37.90
N THR A 5 4.96 -5.20 -38.22
CA THR A 5 4.78 -6.30 -37.25
C THR A 5 6.10 -6.83 -36.66
N ASN A 6 7.23 -6.70 -37.35
CA ASN A 6 8.51 -7.21 -36.82
C ASN A 6 9.07 -6.35 -35.68
N THR A 7 8.87 -5.04 -35.72
CA THR A 7 9.30 -4.11 -34.65
C THR A 7 8.46 -4.25 -33.38
N ILE A 8 7.16 -4.46 -33.51
CA ILE A 8 6.25 -4.70 -32.37
C ILE A 8 6.47 -6.11 -31.80
N ALA A 9 6.75 -7.11 -32.65
CA ALA A 9 7.15 -8.45 -32.22
C ALA A 9 8.49 -8.46 -31.45
N ASP A 10 9.49 -7.69 -31.90
CA ASP A 10 10.74 -7.49 -31.14
C ASP A 10 10.52 -6.75 -29.81
N TRP A 11 9.50 -5.87 -29.73
CA TRP A 11 9.09 -5.22 -28.49
C TRP A 11 8.32 -6.15 -27.54
N LEU A 12 7.48 -7.05 -28.07
CA LEU A 12 6.82 -8.12 -27.33
C LEU A 12 7.85 -9.06 -26.67
N VAL A 13 9.06 -9.17 -27.22
CA VAL A 13 10.19 -9.89 -26.60
C VAL A 13 10.83 -9.08 -25.46
N SER A 14 10.69 -7.75 -25.47
CA SER A 14 11.21 -6.82 -24.45
C SER A 14 10.20 -6.59 -23.32
N ASN A 15 9.87 -7.65 -22.59
CA ASN A 15 8.80 -7.72 -21.59
C ASN A 15 8.97 -6.86 -20.31
N ARG A 16 9.75 -5.77 -20.30
CA ARG A 16 10.24 -5.15 -19.05
C ARG A 16 10.14 -3.63 -18.87
N LEU A 17 9.47 -2.89 -19.76
CA LEU A 17 9.43 -1.43 -19.65
C LEU A 17 8.67 -0.95 -18.41
N TYR A 18 7.59 -1.65 -18.03
CA TYR A 18 6.87 -1.38 -16.80
C TYR A 18 7.76 -1.52 -15.56
N GLU A 19 8.60 -2.57 -15.55
CA GLU A 19 9.46 -2.96 -14.42
C GLU A 19 10.54 -1.92 -14.15
N ASP A 20 11.22 -1.51 -15.22
CA ASP A 20 12.28 -0.51 -15.14
C ASP A 20 11.69 0.80 -14.62
N ASN A 21 10.54 1.24 -15.17
CA ASN A 21 9.85 2.45 -14.72
C ASN A 21 9.43 2.36 -13.25
N LEU A 22 8.84 1.24 -12.83
CA LEU A 22 8.47 0.97 -11.45
C LEU A 22 9.68 1.08 -10.51
N PHE A 23 10.81 0.50 -10.88
CA PHE A 23 12.04 0.55 -10.09
C PHE A 23 12.55 1.98 -9.91
N TYR A 24 12.69 2.74 -11.00
CA TYR A 24 13.17 4.13 -10.91
C TYR A 24 12.21 5.02 -10.13
N TYR A 25 10.90 4.84 -10.30
CA TYR A 25 9.90 5.65 -9.60
C TYR A 25 9.88 5.31 -8.11
N ALA A 26 9.99 4.03 -7.75
CA ALA A 26 10.17 3.60 -6.37
C ALA A 26 11.44 4.18 -5.75
N LEU A 27 12.56 4.23 -6.49
CA LEU A 27 13.81 4.84 -6.01
C LEU A 27 13.63 6.33 -5.72
N ILE A 28 13.00 7.09 -6.63
CA ILE A 28 12.72 8.51 -6.43
C ILE A 28 11.84 8.73 -5.20
N ILE A 29 10.78 7.91 -5.03
CA ILE A 29 9.90 7.99 -3.85
C ILE A 29 10.67 7.65 -2.58
N CYS A 30 11.49 6.59 -2.57
CA CYS A 30 12.33 6.22 -1.43
C CYS A 30 13.31 7.34 -1.04
N PHE A 31 13.90 8.03 -2.02
CA PHE A 31 14.77 9.18 -1.77
C PHE A 31 14.03 10.32 -1.07
N TRP A 32 12.87 10.74 -1.58
CA TRP A 32 12.06 11.79 -0.96
C TRP A 32 11.49 11.36 0.38
N PHE A 33 11.11 10.09 0.52
CA PHE A 33 10.68 9.52 1.79
C PHE A 33 11.80 9.59 2.82
N PHE A 34 13.04 9.25 2.45
CA PHE A 34 14.19 9.34 3.33
C PHE A 34 14.46 10.77 3.80
N ILE A 35 14.36 11.76 2.91
CA ILE A 35 14.45 13.18 3.28
C ILE A 35 13.37 13.53 4.30
N GLY A 36 12.12 13.19 4.01
CA GLY A 36 11.01 13.43 4.93
C GLY A 36 11.21 12.72 6.28
N PHE A 37 11.64 11.47 6.27
CA PHE A 37 11.95 10.69 7.47
C PHE A 37 13.05 11.31 8.31
N ALA A 38 14.11 11.84 7.70
CA ALA A 38 15.19 12.50 8.42
C ALA A 38 14.75 13.82 9.06
N PHE A 39 14.05 14.67 8.30
CA PHE A 39 13.82 16.06 8.69
C PHE A 39 12.47 16.35 9.35
N LEU A 40 11.44 15.50 9.19
CA LEU A 40 10.15 15.71 9.87
C LEU A 40 10.29 15.67 11.40
N GLY A 41 9.49 16.48 12.09
CA GLY A 41 9.51 16.67 13.54
C GLY A 41 10.46 17.77 14.02
N PHE A 42 10.97 18.61 13.11
CA PHE A 42 11.81 19.75 13.46
C PHE A 42 11.04 20.80 14.26
N GLU A 43 11.76 21.55 15.07
CA GLU A 43 11.23 22.65 15.88
C GLU A 43 12.05 23.90 15.62
N LEU A 44 11.35 25.00 15.33
CA LEU A 44 11.93 26.32 15.18
C LEU A 44 11.79 27.06 16.51
N GLU A 45 12.93 27.52 17.03
CA GLU A 45 12.98 28.33 18.25
C GLU A 45 12.13 29.61 18.09
N GLY A 46 11.37 29.95 19.13
CA GLY A 46 10.51 31.14 19.14
C GLY A 46 9.09 30.93 18.59
N PHE A 47 8.76 29.74 18.09
CA PHE A 47 7.41 29.39 17.64
C PHE A 47 6.69 28.43 18.59
N SER A 48 5.36 28.52 18.66
CA SER A 48 4.56 27.59 19.47
C SER A 48 4.53 26.17 18.86
N LEU A 49 4.18 25.16 19.66
CA LEU A 49 4.05 23.78 19.16
C LEU A 49 3.07 23.67 17.99
N GLN A 50 1.96 24.42 18.02
CA GLN A 50 0.98 24.44 16.93
C GLN A 50 1.53 25.07 15.64
N GLN A 51 2.34 26.13 15.76
CA GLN A 51 3.01 26.74 14.61
C GLN A 51 4.07 25.79 14.03
N ASN A 52 4.83 25.12 14.89
CA ASN A 52 5.78 24.08 14.47
C ASN A 52 5.08 22.90 13.79
N LEU A 53 3.91 22.47 14.28
CA LEU A 53 3.09 21.47 13.62
C LEU A 53 2.66 21.94 12.22
N PHE A 54 2.24 23.19 12.08
CA PHE A 54 1.89 23.76 10.77
C PHE A 54 3.08 23.78 9.82
N PHE A 55 4.28 24.19 10.26
CA PHE A 55 5.48 24.15 9.42
C PHE A 55 5.86 22.73 9.01
N ASN A 56 5.76 21.77 9.93
CA ASN A 56 5.97 20.35 9.61
C ASN A 56 4.92 19.83 8.62
N PHE A 57 3.67 20.28 8.72
CA PHE A 57 2.62 19.91 7.78
C PHE A 57 2.88 20.48 6.38
N VAL A 58 3.31 21.75 6.28
CA VAL A 58 3.73 22.35 5.01
C VAL A 58 4.93 21.60 4.42
N PHE A 59 5.91 21.25 5.26
CA PHE A 59 7.06 20.46 4.82
C PHE A 59 6.66 19.05 4.35
N TYR A 60 5.74 18.38 5.05
CA TYR A 60 5.14 17.12 4.62
C TYR A 60 4.51 17.25 3.23
N LEU A 61 3.67 18.27 3.00
CA LEU A 61 3.04 18.52 1.69
C LEU A 61 4.07 18.82 0.60
N PHE A 62 5.13 19.55 0.93
CA PHE A 62 6.24 19.79 0.01
C PHE A 62 6.88 18.48 -0.44
N ILE A 63 7.21 17.58 0.50
CA ILE A 63 7.80 16.27 0.17
C ILE A 63 6.82 15.42 -0.65
N CYS A 64 5.53 15.37 -0.31
CA CYS A 64 4.52 14.69 -1.11
C CYS A 64 4.43 15.25 -2.54
N THR A 65 4.55 16.57 -2.70
CA THR A 65 4.60 17.21 -4.01
C THR A 65 5.85 16.79 -4.78
N MET A 66 7.01 16.74 -4.12
CA MET A 66 8.25 16.27 -4.74
C MET A 66 8.16 14.79 -5.17
N MET A 67 7.48 13.94 -4.39
CA MET A 67 7.15 12.56 -4.80
C MET A 67 6.20 12.53 -6.00
N ALA A 68 5.17 13.37 -6.04
CA ALA A 68 4.25 13.44 -7.18
C ALA A 68 4.94 13.86 -8.49
N LEU A 69 6.02 14.66 -8.38
CA LEU A 69 6.87 15.06 -9.50
C LEU A 69 7.84 13.95 -9.97
N CYS A 70 7.60 12.67 -9.62
CA CYS A 70 8.38 11.53 -10.11
C CYS A 70 8.71 11.57 -11.62
N PRO A 71 7.77 11.86 -12.54
CA PRO A 71 8.08 11.91 -13.97
C PRO A 71 9.10 13.00 -14.34
N PHE A 72 9.06 14.14 -13.62
CA PHE A 72 10.03 15.22 -13.80
C PHE A 72 11.43 14.77 -13.36
N TRP A 73 11.54 14.20 -12.15
CA TRP A 73 12.80 13.67 -11.63
C TRP A 73 13.36 12.55 -12.51
N PHE A 74 12.48 11.69 -13.02
CA PHE A 74 12.86 10.63 -13.92
C PHE A 74 13.48 11.16 -15.21
N LYS A 75 12.84 12.13 -15.86
CA LYS A 75 13.41 12.80 -17.05
C LYS A 75 14.70 13.55 -16.72
N PHE A 76 14.76 14.22 -15.57
CA PHE A 76 15.92 15.01 -15.20
C PHE A 76 17.17 14.15 -14.94
N PHE A 77 17.05 13.09 -14.16
CA PHE A 77 18.19 12.24 -13.76
C PHE A 77 18.42 11.03 -14.66
N PHE A 78 17.36 10.48 -15.25
CA PHE A 78 17.41 9.20 -15.97
C PHE A 78 17.08 9.32 -17.47
N SER A 79 17.01 10.53 -18.04
CA SER A 79 16.76 10.73 -19.50
C SER A 79 17.75 10.01 -20.42
N LYS A 80 18.98 9.76 -19.95
CA LYS A 80 20.02 9.07 -20.73
C LYS A 80 20.00 7.54 -20.52
N THR A 81 19.10 7.02 -19.70
CA THR A 81 18.99 5.57 -19.48
C THR A 81 18.36 4.89 -20.69
N HIS A 82 18.69 3.61 -20.84
CA HIS A 82 18.09 2.76 -21.87
C HIS A 82 16.55 2.73 -21.78
N THR A 83 16.00 2.77 -20.55
CA THR A 83 14.56 2.82 -20.28
C THR A 83 13.89 4.07 -20.83
N ALA A 84 14.51 5.26 -20.66
CA ALA A 84 13.95 6.52 -21.16
C ALA A 84 13.97 6.59 -22.70
N LYS A 85 15.05 6.10 -23.32
CA LYS A 85 15.15 6.00 -24.79
C LYS A 85 14.08 5.05 -25.36
N ARG A 86 13.86 3.92 -24.69
CA ARG A 86 12.83 2.95 -25.02
C ARG A 86 11.40 3.49 -24.90
N GLU A 87 11.10 4.23 -23.83
CA GLU A 87 9.79 4.88 -23.68
C GLU A 87 9.51 5.85 -24.85
N GLN A 88 10.53 6.58 -25.31
CA GLN A 88 10.41 7.49 -26.46
C GLN A 88 10.21 6.73 -27.78
N GLU A 89 11.01 5.68 -28.04
CA GLU A 89 10.89 4.84 -29.24
C GLU A 89 9.52 4.15 -29.30
N LEU A 90 9.02 3.66 -28.17
CA LEU A 90 7.69 3.05 -28.08
C LEU A 90 6.58 4.06 -28.36
N GLN A 91 6.68 5.26 -27.78
CA GLN A 91 5.68 6.30 -28.02
C GLN A 91 5.67 6.72 -29.50
N GLN A 92 6.83 6.84 -30.13
CA GLN A 92 6.94 7.12 -31.57
C GLN A 92 6.31 6.01 -32.41
N ALA A 93 6.59 4.74 -32.10
CA ALA A 93 6.01 3.60 -32.81
C ALA A 93 4.48 3.52 -32.64
N LEU A 94 3.93 3.87 -31.46
CA LEU A 94 2.49 3.94 -31.22
C LEU A 94 1.83 5.11 -31.96
N ASP A 95 2.53 6.23 -32.12
CA ASP A 95 2.02 7.40 -32.82
C ASP A 95 2.05 7.25 -34.35
N GLU A 96 2.79 6.25 -34.87
CA GLU A 96 2.80 5.85 -36.29
C GLU A 96 1.65 4.90 -36.68
N LEU A 97 0.94 4.32 -35.70
CA LEU A 97 -0.18 3.41 -35.92
C LEU A 97 -1.51 4.16 -36.10
N ASP A 98 -2.41 3.57 -36.87
CA ASP A 98 -3.81 4.02 -36.94
C ASP A 98 -4.51 3.80 -35.58
N GLU A 99 -5.55 4.60 -35.29
CA GLU A 99 -6.21 4.64 -33.97
C GLU A 99 -6.75 3.28 -33.49
N TYR A 100 -7.24 2.45 -34.43
CA TYR A 100 -7.73 1.10 -34.14
C TYR A 100 -6.59 0.14 -33.77
N ASP A 101 -5.54 0.10 -34.59
CA ASP A 101 -4.39 -0.78 -34.37
C ASP A 101 -3.62 -0.37 -33.11
N ARG A 102 -3.54 0.94 -32.83
CA ARG A 102 -2.95 1.46 -31.59
C ARG A 102 -3.67 0.95 -30.35
N ALA A 103 -5.00 0.98 -30.33
CA ALA A 103 -5.77 0.53 -29.17
C ALA A 103 -5.60 -0.97 -28.91
N GLU A 104 -5.53 -1.79 -29.97
CA GLU A 104 -5.29 -3.23 -29.87
C GLU A 104 -3.87 -3.53 -29.34
N VAL A 105 -2.85 -2.87 -29.90
CA VAL A 105 -1.45 -3.03 -29.49
C VAL A 105 -1.23 -2.52 -28.07
N GLU A 106 -1.83 -1.39 -27.67
CA GLU A 106 -1.76 -0.89 -26.29
C GLU A 106 -2.44 -1.85 -25.29
N ALA A 107 -3.54 -2.51 -25.67
CA ALA A 107 -4.19 -3.50 -24.83
C ALA A 107 -3.31 -4.74 -24.63
N GLU A 108 -2.68 -5.23 -25.70
CA GLU A 108 -1.77 -6.37 -25.65
C GLU A 108 -0.51 -6.06 -24.82
N LEU A 109 0.15 -4.93 -25.07
CA LEU A 109 1.34 -4.50 -24.32
C LEU A 109 1.04 -4.17 -22.85
N ALA A 110 -0.19 -3.74 -22.53
CA ALA A 110 -0.62 -3.52 -21.15
C ALA A 110 -0.70 -4.82 -20.35
N HIS A 111 -1.11 -5.92 -21.00
CA HIS A 111 -1.20 -7.23 -20.36
C HIS A 111 0.17 -7.86 -20.12
N THR A 112 1.15 -7.57 -21.00
CA THR A 112 2.50 -8.14 -20.92
C THR A 112 3.49 -7.29 -20.11
N GLY A 113 3.12 -6.06 -19.74
CA GLY A 113 4.02 -5.12 -19.06
C GLY A 113 5.01 -4.42 -19.99
N GLY A 114 4.75 -4.47 -21.30
CA GLY A 114 5.54 -3.80 -22.34
C GLY A 114 5.35 -2.27 -22.37
N LEU A 115 4.30 -1.76 -21.72
CA LEU A 115 4.05 -0.32 -21.59
C LEU A 115 4.73 0.30 -20.37
N ALA A 116 5.06 1.58 -20.47
CA ALA A 116 5.44 2.39 -19.31
C ALA A 116 4.29 2.45 -18.29
N MET A 117 4.65 2.69 -17.03
CA MET A 117 3.71 2.76 -15.92
C MET A 117 2.62 3.80 -16.19
N ARG A 118 1.34 3.42 -16.07
CA ARG A 118 0.19 4.30 -16.32
C ARG A 118 0.06 5.36 -15.22
N PRO A 119 -0.57 6.52 -15.51
CA PRO A 119 -0.79 7.58 -14.51
C PRO A 119 -1.42 7.08 -13.20
N VAL A 120 -2.43 6.21 -13.27
CA VAL A 120 -3.09 5.62 -12.09
C VAL A 120 -2.10 4.84 -11.22
N GLN A 121 -1.23 4.05 -11.83
CA GLN A 121 -0.25 3.24 -11.11
C GLN A 121 0.83 4.14 -10.48
N ARG A 122 1.26 5.19 -11.21
CA ARG A 122 2.18 6.22 -10.67
C ARG A 122 1.59 6.90 -9.43
N TRP A 123 0.33 7.32 -9.50
CA TRP A 123 -0.37 7.91 -8.36
C TRP A 123 -0.55 6.92 -7.21
N ALA A 124 -0.73 5.63 -7.49
CA ALA A 124 -0.76 4.61 -6.45
C ALA A 124 0.57 4.51 -5.68
N LEU A 125 1.72 4.58 -6.37
CA LEU A 125 3.02 4.66 -5.69
C LEU A 125 3.17 5.94 -4.87
N VAL A 126 2.79 7.09 -5.43
CA VAL A 126 2.84 8.38 -4.75
C VAL A 126 1.98 8.35 -3.49
N PHE A 127 0.78 7.78 -3.56
CA PHE A 127 -0.09 7.57 -2.42
C PHE A 127 0.58 6.71 -1.34
N LEU A 128 1.17 5.56 -1.70
CA LEU A 128 1.86 4.70 -0.74
C LEU A 128 3.01 5.43 -0.04
N GLY A 129 3.85 6.13 -0.79
CA GLY A 129 4.94 6.94 -0.23
C GLY A 129 4.44 8.06 0.69
N SER A 130 3.39 8.78 0.26
CA SER A 130 2.79 9.87 1.02
C SER A 130 2.08 9.40 2.29
N TYR A 131 1.49 8.20 2.26
CA TYR A 131 0.84 7.57 3.41
C TYR A 131 1.87 7.15 4.47
N PHE A 132 2.93 6.44 4.08
CA PHE A 132 3.98 6.10 5.04
C PHE A 132 4.67 7.35 5.58
N LEU A 133 4.82 8.38 4.76
CA LEU A 133 5.35 9.66 5.22
C LEU A 133 4.39 10.37 6.19
N PHE A 134 3.07 10.24 5.97
CA PHE A 134 2.07 10.75 6.90
C PHE A 134 2.19 10.10 8.28
N GLU A 135 2.41 8.78 8.35
CA GLU A 135 2.66 8.11 9.63
C GLU A 135 3.88 8.70 10.32
N VAL A 136 4.98 8.93 9.58
CA VAL A 136 6.18 9.57 10.14
C VAL A 136 5.91 11.00 10.61
N PHE A 137 5.14 11.78 9.84
CA PHE A 137 4.70 13.11 10.24
C PHE A 137 3.87 13.06 11.53
N PHE A 138 2.91 12.14 11.61
CA PHE A 138 2.03 11.98 12.77
C PHE A 138 2.86 11.77 14.05
N ILE A 139 3.78 10.81 14.03
CA ILE A 139 4.55 10.41 15.21
C ILE A 139 5.69 11.37 15.56
N SER A 140 6.15 12.18 14.60
CA SER A 140 7.31 13.07 14.80
C SER A 140 6.92 14.52 15.06
N ALA A 141 5.76 14.95 14.55
CA ALA A 141 5.32 16.35 14.60
C ALA A 141 3.96 16.54 15.27
N TRP A 142 2.99 15.66 14.99
CA TRP A 142 1.63 15.80 15.57
C TRP A 142 1.57 15.26 17.00
N VAL A 143 2.31 14.20 17.30
CA VAL A 143 2.51 13.71 18.66
C VAL A 143 3.83 14.26 19.20
N LYS A 144 3.77 14.94 20.34
CA LYS A 144 4.94 15.43 21.10
C LYS A 144 4.73 15.10 22.57
N ASP A 145 5.77 14.60 23.23
CA ASP A 145 5.73 14.21 24.64
C ASP A 145 4.51 13.33 24.99
N MET A 146 4.21 12.36 24.11
CA MET A 146 3.07 11.43 24.22
C MET A 146 1.68 12.07 24.07
N ALA A 147 1.58 13.35 23.71
CA ALA A 147 0.32 14.06 23.55
C ALA A 147 0.14 14.62 22.13
N LEU A 148 -1.11 14.76 21.71
CA LEU A 148 -1.46 15.44 20.46
C LEU A 148 -1.25 16.95 20.62
N VAL A 149 -0.39 17.51 19.79
CA VAL A 149 -0.10 18.95 19.73
C VAL A 149 -1.33 19.77 19.33
N TRP A 150 -2.20 19.20 18.49
CA TRP A 150 -3.41 19.85 18.01
C TRP A 150 -4.61 18.90 18.10
N GLN A 151 -5.61 19.30 18.88
CA GLN A 151 -6.79 18.52 19.25
C GLN A 151 -8.09 19.31 18.97
N PRO A 152 -8.42 19.62 17.71
CA PRO A 152 -9.70 20.23 17.36
C PRO A 152 -10.87 19.25 17.59
N ASP A 153 -12.10 19.77 17.65
CA ASP A 153 -13.29 18.97 17.97
C ASP A 153 -13.47 17.74 17.08
N TRP A 154 -13.15 17.82 15.79
CA TRP A 154 -13.25 16.68 14.87
C TRP A 154 -12.23 15.58 15.17
N VAL A 155 -11.03 15.93 15.65
CA VAL A 155 -10.02 14.94 16.09
C VAL A 155 -10.53 14.25 17.34
N MET A 156 -11.08 15.01 18.29
CA MET A 156 -11.65 14.45 19.50
C MET A 156 -12.89 13.59 19.23
N GLY A 157 -13.70 13.96 18.22
CA GLY A 157 -14.83 13.14 17.76
C GLY A 157 -14.38 11.78 17.20
N ILE A 158 -13.25 11.73 16.48
CA ILE A 158 -12.65 10.46 16.02
C ILE A 158 -12.17 9.64 17.22
N VAL A 159 -11.45 10.27 18.16
CA VAL A 159 -10.94 9.59 19.35
C VAL A 159 -12.07 8.98 20.17
N GLU A 160 -13.17 9.73 20.37
CA GLU A 160 -14.35 9.22 21.07
C GLU A 160 -14.99 8.06 20.30
N TRP A 161 -15.13 8.18 18.99
CA TRP A 161 -15.67 7.09 18.17
C TRP A 161 -14.81 5.81 18.29
N VAL A 162 -13.48 5.92 18.27
CA VAL A 162 -12.60 4.76 18.49
C VAL A 162 -12.79 4.20 19.90
N ARG A 163 -12.84 5.06 20.93
CA ARG A 163 -13.04 4.67 22.33
C ARG A 163 -14.35 3.90 22.53
N GLU A 164 -15.45 4.39 21.97
CA GLU A 164 -16.76 3.72 22.02
C GLU A 164 -16.75 2.34 21.34
N ASN A 165 -15.84 2.11 20.39
CA ASN A 165 -15.68 0.85 19.66
C ASN A 165 -14.53 -0.03 20.18
N THR A 166 -13.96 0.32 21.34
CA THR A 166 -12.79 -0.32 21.95
C THR A 166 -13.12 -1.23 23.15
N ASP A 167 -14.09 -0.91 24.01
CA ASP A 167 -14.26 -1.63 25.30
C ASP A 167 -15.61 -2.38 25.51
N SER A 168 -15.44 -3.50 26.21
CA SER A 168 -16.25 -4.64 26.65
C SER A 168 -17.57 -4.42 27.40
N ARG A 169 -18.29 -3.30 27.20
CA ARG A 169 -19.56 -3.01 27.92
C ARG A 169 -20.85 -2.92 27.11
N SER A 170 -20.85 -3.20 25.81
CA SER A 170 -22.10 -3.16 25.05
C SER A 170 -22.24 -4.33 24.08
N LEU A 171 -22.52 -5.51 24.65
CA LEU A 171 -23.55 -6.47 24.22
C LEU A 171 -23.22 -7.82 24.90
N PRO A 172 -24.20 -8.54 25.46
CA PRO A 172 -24.00 -9.92 25.92
C PRO A 172 -23.45 -10.85 24.83
N ASP A 173 -23.52 -10.43 23.54
CA ASP A 173 -23.11 -11.18 22.35
C ASP A 173 -22.36 -10.32 21.28
N GLY A 174 -21.79 -9.15 21.60
CA GLY A 174 -21.24 -8.22 20.58
C GLY A 174 -19.73 -7.99 20.69
N GLY A 175 -19.04 -8.19 19.57
CA GLY A 175 -17.59 -7.97 19.46
C GLY A 175 -17.20 -6.49 19.36
N SER A 176 -15.99 -6.16 19.82
CA SER A 176 -15.36 -4.86 19.60
C SER A 176 -14.67 -4.81 18.23
N LEU A 177 -14.58 -3.61 17.65
CA LEU A 177 -13.84 -3.39 16.39
C LEU A 177 -12.35 -3.16 16.66
N PHE A 178 -12.03 -2.58 17.82
CA PHE A 178 -10.68 -2.34 18.29
C PHE A 178 -10.45 -3.10 19.59
N ASP A 179 -9.21 -3.51 19.82
CA ASP A 179 -8.80 -4.20 21.04
C ASP A 179 -7.59 -3.46 21.60
N PHE A 180 -7.86 -2.55 22.53
CA PHE A 180 -6.83 -1.92 23.35
C PHE A 180 -6.81 -2.72 24.65
N SER A 181 -5.80 -3.58 24.83
CA SER A 181 -5.97 -4.73 25.70
C SER A 181 -6.26 -4.34 27.17
N SER A 182 -7.36 -4.89 27.69
CA SER A 182 -7.71 -5.01 29.11
C SER A 182 -6.70 -5.79 29.96
N ARG A 183 -5.60 -6.25 29.35
CA ARG A 183 -4.56 -7.07 29.97
C ARG A 183 -3.21 -6.49 29.65
N ILE A 184 -2.95 -5.29 30.20
CA ILE A 184 -1.58 -4.81 30.36
C ILE A 184 -0.79 -5.92 31.07
N GLY A 185 0.02 -6.66 30.30
CA GLY A 185 0.79 -7.80 30.80
C GLY A 185 1.86 -7.32 31.76
N ARG A 186 2.30 -8.18 32.70
CA ARG A 186 3.34 -7.83 33.69
C ARG A 186 4.66 -7.29 33.11
N ASP A 187 4.90 -7.52 31.82
CA ASP A 187 6.10 -7.09 31.10
C ASP A 187 5.86 -5.88 30.17
N ASP A 188 4.67 -5.29 30.20
CA ASP A 188 4.30 -4.21 29.29
C ASP A 188 4.81 -2.84 29.79
N PHE A 189 5.42 -2.06 28.89
CA PHE A 189 5.97 -0.74 29.19
C PHE A 189 4.91 0.21 29.80
N LEU A 190 3.64 -0.05 29.49
CA LEU A 190 2.47 0.71 29.94
C LEU A 190 2.12 0.53 31.42
N LEU A 191 2.48 -0.59 32.06
CA LEU A 191 2.26 -0.76 33.52
C LEU A 191 3.06 0.25 34.34
N ASN A 192 4.13 0.81 33.79
CA ASN A 192 4.89 1.85 34.47
C ASN A 192 4.14 3.19 34.52
N TYR A 193 3.11 3.38 33.67
CA TYR A 193 2.41 4.65 33.50
C TYR A 193 0.91 4.58 33.82
N TYR A 194 0.24 3.43 33.57
CA TYR A 194 -1.21 3.27 33.74
C TYR A 194 -1.54 1.95 34.44
N GLN A 195 -2.45 2.01 35.41
CA GLN A 195 -2.87 0.85 36.21
C GLN A 195 -4.11 0.16 35.65
N THR A 196 -4.94 0.88 34.88
CA THR A 196 -6.14 0.34 34.23
C THR A 196 -6.25 0.76 32.76
N GLU A 197 -6.94 -0.05 31.95
CA GLU A 197 -7.25 0.26 30.55
C GLU A 197 -8.03 1.57 30.42
N THR A 198 -9.01 1.80 31.30
CA THR A 198 -9.79 3.04 31.34
C THR A 198 -8.93 4.28 31.60
N GLU A 199 -7.87 4.14 32.39
CA GLU A 199 -6.92 5.22 32.67
C GLU A 199 -6.07 5.50 31.43
N PHE A 200 -5.63 4.45 30.74
CA PHE A 200 -4.91 4.56 29.47
C PHE A 200 -5.79 5.19 28.37
N LEU A 201 -7.03 4.72 28.16
CA LEU A 201 -7.95 5.25 27.15
C LEU A 201 -8.36 6.72 27.41
N ALA A 202 -8.29 7.17 28.66
CA ALA A 202 -8.52 8.56 29.05
C ALA A 202 -7.27 9.45 28.91
N SER A 203 -6.08 8.85 28.85
CA SER A 203 -4.80 9.56 28.81
C SER A 203 -4.51 10.26 27.47
N GLU A 204 -3.61 11.24 27.47
CA GLU A 204 -3.15 11.90 26.23
C GLU A 204 -2.46 10.93 25.25
N LEU A 205 -1.77 9.91 25.78
CA LEU A 205 -1.18 8.86 24.97
C LEU A 205 -2.25 7.99 24.33
N GLY A 206 -3.29 7.61 25.10
CA GLY A 206 -4.43 6.87 24.59
C GLY A 206 -5.17 7.60 23.48
N LYS A 207 -5.38 8.92 23.62
CA LYS A 207 -5.94 9.77 22.55
C LYS A 207 -5.09 9.73 21.28
N SER A 208 -3.77 9.86 21.43
CA SER A 208 -2.82 9.80 20.31
C SER A 208 -2.84 8.43 19.61
N ALA A 209 -2.84 7.35 20.40
CA ALA A 209 -2.91 5.98 19.93
C ALA A 209 -4.21 5.72 19.16
N MET A 210 -5.37 6.07 19.74
CA MET A 210 -6.68 5.91 19.09
C MET A 210 -6.78 6.65 17.76
N LEU A 211 -6.31 7.90 17.70
CA LEU A 211 -6.30 8.65 16.44
C LEU A 211 -5.41 7.98 15.39
N PHE A 212 -4.24 7.47 15.79
CA PHE A 212 -3.35 6.73 14.90
C PHE A 212 -3.98 5.43 14.39
N THR A 213 -4.66 4.68 15.27
CA THR A 213 -5.40 3.46 14.94
C THR A 213 -6.50 3.74 13.92
N PHE A 214 -7.24 4.84 14.10
CA PHE A 214 -8.26 5.26 13.13
C PHE A 214 -7.66 5.43 11.73
N TRP A 215 -6.55 6.17 11.61
CA TRP A 215 -5.89 6.38 10.31
C TRP A 215 -5.40 5.07 9.68
N LYS A 216 -4.86 4.15 10.49
CA LYS A 216 -4.48 2.79 10.04
C LYS A 216 -5.69 2.01 9.52
N PHE A 217 -6.79 2.04 10.28
CA PHE A 217 -8.03 1.33 9.95
C PHE A 217 -8.63 1.81 8.63
N ILE A 218 -8.88 3.12 8.48
CA ILE A 218 -9.53 3.63 7.26
C ILE A 218 -8.61 3.53 6.03
N SER A 219 -7.29 3.53 6.23
CA SER A 219 -6.32 3.46 5.12
C SER A 219 -6.06 2.04 4.64
N PHE A 220 -6.55 1.01 5.34
CA PHE A 220 -6.36 -0.38 4.98
C PHE A 220 -6.72 -0.66 3.51
N PHE A 221 -7.97 -0.35 3.12
CA PHE A 221 -8.43 -0.62 1.76
C PHE A 221 -7.72 0.24 0.70
N PRO A 222 -7.57 1.57 0.88
CA PRO A 222 -6.77 2.39 -0.03
C PRO A 222 -5.35 1.87 -0.25
N ILE A 223 -4.65 1.41 0.80
CA ILE A 223 -3.29 0.83 0.69
C ILE A 223 -3.33 -0.44 -0.15
N VAL A 224 -4.25 -1.36 0.12
CA VAL A 224 -4.37 -2.61 -0.65
C VAL A 224 -4.67 -2.32 -2.12
N PHE A 225 -5.58 -1.39 -2.42
CA PHE A 225 -5.87 -0.99 -3.79
C PHE A 225 -4.67 -0.32 -4.48
N ALA A 226 -3.94 0.54 -3.76
CA ALA A 226 -2.74 1.16 -4.30
C ALA A 226 -1.64 0.13 -4.57
N LEU A 227 -1.46 -0.86 -3.70
CA LEU A 227 -0.56 -1.99 -3.93
C LEU A 227 -0.99 -2.80 -5.15
N MET A 228 -2.28 -3.10 -5.29
CA MET A 228 -2.81 -3.79 -6.49
C MET A 228 -2.57 -2.97 -7.76
N GLY A 229 -2.76 -1.66 -7.73
CA GLY A 229 -2.51 -0.79 -8.88
C GLY A 229 -1.03 -0.72 -9.26
N ALA A 230 -0.15 -0.57 -8.28
CA ALA A 230 1.29 -0.39 -8.48
C ALA A 230 2.05 -1.71 -8.73
N PHE A 231 1.58 -2.83 -8.20
CA PHE A 231 2.29 -4.12 -8.25
C PHE A 231 1.45 -5.26 -8.86
N GLY A 232 0.21 -4.99 -9.30
CA GLY A 232 -0.65 -6.02 -9.88
C GLY A 232 -0.07 -6.69 -11.13
N LEU A 233 0.62 -5.94 -12.00
CA LEU A 233 1.28 -6.50 -13.19
C LEU A 233 2.54 -7.32 -12.86
N MET A 234 3.18 -7.09 -11.71
CA MET A 234 4.27 -7.93 -11.21
C MET A 234 3.82 -9.36 -10.87
N SER A 235 2.51 -9.59 -10.74
CA SER A 235 1.95 -10.94 -10.49
C SER A 235 2.33 -11.95 -11.58
N GLY A 236 2.53 -11.49 -12.83
CA GLY A 236 3.10 -12.30 -13.90
C GLY A 236 4.50 -12.84 -13.59
N TRP A 237 5.34 -12.07 -12.90
CA TRP A 237 6.74 -12.44 -12.59
C TRP A 237 6.83 -13.42 -11.44
N LEU A 238 5.87 -13.37 -10.52
CA LEU A 238 5.76 -14.33 -9.40
C LEU A 238 5.31 -15.72 -9.88
N GLY A 239 5.18 -15.94 -11.19
CA GLY A 239 4.77 -17.21 -11.78
C GLY A 239 3.28 -17.50 -11.64
N ILE A 240 2.47 -16.53 -11.23
CA ILE A 240 1.02 -16.70 -11.07
C ILE A 240 0.35 -16.99 -12.43
N GLY A 241 0.89 -16.44 -13.52
CA GLY A 241 0.46 -16.77 -14.88
C GLY A 241 0.67 -18.25 -15.23
N ALA A 242 1.81 -18.84 -14.86
CA ALA A 242 2.08 -20.25 -15.08
C ALA A 242 1.14 -21.17 -14.25
N ILE A 243 0.73 -20.73 -13.06
CA ILE A 243 -0.27 -21.44 -12.25
C ILE A 243 -1.64 -21.42 -12.96
N LYS A 244 -2.02 -20.30 -13.57
CA LYS A 244 -3.26 -20.14 -14.35
C LYS A 244 -3.29 -21.04 -15.59
N GLU A 245 -2.20 -21.09 -16.37
CA GLU A 245 -2.14 -21.96 -17.56
C GLU A 245 -2.22 -23.44 -17.20
N ARG A 246 -1.55 -23.85 -16.11
CA ARG A 246 -1.56 -25.22 -15.64
C ARG A 246 -2.93 -25.67 -15.11
N SER A 247 -3.68 -24.75 -14.49
CA SER A 247 -5.00 -25.05 -13.94
C SER A 247 -6.10 -25.20 -14.99
N GLN A 248 -5.92 -24.62 -16.18
CA GLN A 248 -6.86 -24.76 -17.29
C GLN A 248 -6.71 -26.07 -18.06
N THR A 249 -5.53 -26.69 -18.01
CA THR A 249 -5.19 -27.83 -18.86
C THR A 249 -5.35 -29.18 -18.17
N ASN A 250 -5.05 -29.29 -16.86
CA ASN A 250 -5.03 -30.56 -16.14
C ASN A 250 -5.62 -30.46 -14.72
N LEU A 251 -6.32 -31.51 -14.27
CA LEU A 251 -6.95 -31.60 -12.93
C LEU A 251 -5.95 -31.38 -11.78
N TRP A 252 -4.72 -31.89 -11.92
CA TRP A 252 -3.67 -31.67 -10.92
C TRP A 252 -3.25 -30.19 -10.82
N GLY A 253 -3.18 -29.50 -11.96
CA GLY A 253 -2.91 -28.06 -11.98
C GLY A 253 -4.03 -27.26 -11.31
N PHE A 254 -5.28 -27.69 -11.49
CA PHE A 254 -6.43 -27.11 -10.80
C PHE A 254 -6.32 -27.28 -9.28
N ILE A 255 -6.04 -28.49 -8.79
CA ILE A 255 -5.85 -28.77 -7.36
C ILE A 255 -4.73 -27.92 -6.75
N VAL A 256 -3.58 -27.83 -7.43
CA VAL A 256 -2.44 -27.01 -6.97
C VAL A 256 -2.80 -25.53 -6.91
N SER A 257 -3.51 -25.01 -7.92
CA SER A 257 -4.00 -23.62 -7.93
C SER A 257 -4.96 -23.35 -6.78
N THR A 258 -5.87 -24.29 -6.48
CA THR A 258 -6.82 -24.16 -5.37
C THR A 258 -6.11 -24.21 -4.01
N ALA A 259 -5.11 -25.08 -3.84
CA ALA A 259 -4.30 -25.12 -2.62
C ALA A 259 -3.52 -23.81 -2.42
N PHE A 260 -2.94 -23.26 -3.49
CA PHE A 260 -2.25 -21.97 -3.45
C PHE A 260 -3.19 -20.81 -3.11
N LEU A 261 -4.40 -20.81 -3.66
CA LEU A 261 -5.45 -19.84 -3.32
C LEU A 261 -5.85 -19.93 -1.84
N CYS A 262 -6.06 -21.13 -1.31
CA CYS A 262 -6.37 -21.33 0.11
C CYS A 262 -5.24 -20.85 1.02
N GLY A 263 -3.98 -21.14 0.67
CA GLY A 263 -2.81 -20.67 1.41
C GLY A 263 -2.70 -19.14 1.40
N ALA A 264 -2.84 -18.51 0.23
CA ALA A 264 -2.87 -17.06 0.11
C ALA A 264 -4.06 -16.45 0.88
N GLY A 265 -5.22 -17.11 0.87
CA GLY A 265 -6.41 -16.70 1.62
C GLY A 265 -6.22 -16.74 3.12
N LEU A 266 -5.53 -17.76 3.63
CA LEU A 266 -5.15 -17.82 5.04
C LEU A 266 -4.18 -16.69 5.40
N MET A 267 -3.20 -16.39 4.56
CA MET A 267 -2.28 -15.26 4.78
C MET A 267 -2.99 -13.90 4.70
N ALA A 268 -3.95 -13.74 3.80
CA ALA A 268 -4.78 -12.54 3.72
C ALA A 268 -5.72 -12.41 4.92
N LEU A 269 -6.31 -13.50 5.39
CA LEU A 269 -7.08 -13.51 6.63
C LEU A 269 -6.19 -13.07 7.80
N MET A 270 -4.97 -13.60 7.89
CA MET A 270 -3.99 -13.18 8.90
C MET A 270 -3.62 -11.70 8.76
N SER A 271 -3.57 -11.13 7.55
CA SER A 271 -3.32 -9.70 7.36
C SER A 271 -4.47 -8.81 7.86
N VAL A 272 -5.72 -9.23 7.65
CA VAL A 272 -6.92 -8.52 8.12
C VAL A 272 -7.02 -8.63 9.64
N ILE A 273 -6.86 -9.84 10.17
CA ILE A 273 -6.78 -10.08 11.62
C ILE A 273 -5.64 -9.26 12.21
N MET A 274 -4.50 -9.14 11.51
CA MET A 274 -3.38 -8.34 12.00
C MET A 274 -3.65 -6.85 11.97
N VAL A 275 -4.46 -6.29 11.08
CA VAL A 275 -4.87 -4.87 11.18
C VAL A 275 -5.79 -4.66 12.38
N ILE A 276 -6.68 -5.62 12.64
CA ILE A 276 -7.51 -5.64 13.85
C ILE A 276 -6.63 -5.80 15.10
N VAL A 277 -5.60 -6.66 15.06
CA VAL A 277 -4.66 -6.98 16.16
C VAL A 277 -3.45 -6.01 16.21
N VAL A 278 -3.24 -5.14 15.22
CA VAL A 278 -2.34 -3.99 15.31
C VAL A 278 -3.04 -2.86 16.02
N SER A 279 -4.37 -2.91 16.14
CA SER A 279 -5.13 -2.10 17.08
C SER A 279 -4.78 -2.40 18.55
N ASP A 280 -3.96 -3.44 18.79
CA ASP A 280 -3.38 -3.77 20.09
C ASP A 280 -2.33 -2.75 20.52
N ASP A 281 -2.50 -2.26 21.74
CA ASP A 281 -1.65 -1.29 22.45
C ASP A 281 -0.17 -1.61 22.40
N THR A 282 0.17 -2.89 22.49
CA THR A 282 1.55 -3.38 22.48
C THR A 282 2.30 -3.03 21.20
N LYS A 283 1.58 -2.70 20.12
CA LYS A 283 2.13 -2.37 18.79
C LYS A 283 1.87 -0.93 18.40
N ILE A 284 0.72 -0.35 18.71
CA ILE A 284 0.45 1.06 18.39
C ILE A 284 1.34 1.99 19.18
N ILE A 285 1.65 1.68 20.43
CA ILE A 285 2.37 2.64 21.27
C ILE A 285 3.83 2.76 20.84
N PRO A 286 4.58 1.68 20.60
CA PRO A 286 5.90 1.82 19.98
C PRO A 286 5.84 2.52 18.62
N LEU A 287 4.78 2.31 17.84
CA LEU A 287 4.58 2.95 16.54
C LEU A 287 4.33 4.46 16.67
N ALA A 288 3.55 4.88 17.67
CA ALA A 288 3.12 6.26 17.87
C ALA A 288 4.15 7.14 18.61
N THR A 289 5.18 6.54 19.22
CA THR A 289 6.06 7.24 20.16
C THR A 289 7.38 7.69 19.56
N ASN A 290 7.94 6.99 18.56
CA ASN A 290 9.14 7.45 17.87
C ASN A 290 9.37 6.76 16.52
N LYS A 291 10.28 7.35 15.72
CA LYS A 291 10.68 6.84 14.40
C LYS A 291 11.33 5.44 14.45
N ILE A 292 11.96 5.06 15.56
CA ILE A 292 12.61 3.74 15.70
C ILE A 292 11.55 2.64 15.86
N GLY A 293 10.56 2.86 16.70
CA GLY A 293 9.41 1.97 16.85
C GLY A 293 8.61 1.85 15.55
N PHE A 294 8.47 2.96 14.81
CA PHE A 294 7.98 2.91 13.43
C PHE A 294 8.77 1.96 12.55
N LEU A 295 10.10 2.05 12.50
CA LEU A 295 10.93 1.15 11.68
C LEU A 295 10.82 -0.32 12.11
N ILE A 296 10.81 -0.59 13.41
CA ILE A 296 10.70 -1.95 13.96
C ILE A 296 9.38 -2.61 13.52
N LEU A 297 8.31 -1.82 13.50
CA LEU A 297 6.97 -2.30 13.16
C LEU A 297 6.64 -2.14 11.66
N PHE A 298 7.41 -1.35 10.92
CA PHE A 298 7.23 -1.15 9.48
C PHE A 298 7.27 -2.48 8.70
N LYS A 299 8.06 -3.45 9.18
CA LYS A 299 8.13 -4.81 8.61
C LYS A 299 6.77 -5.49 8.51
N TRP A 300 5.83 -5.13 9.37
CA TRP A 300 4.49 -5.70 9.37
C TRP A 300 3.63 -5.24 8.19
N ASN A 301 3.99 -4.14 7.51
CA ASN A 301 3.35 -3.73 6.27
C ASN A 301 3.50 -4.78 5.14
N ILE A 302 4.41 -5.76 5.29
CA ILE A 302 4.49 -6.93 4.38
C ILE A 302 3.17 -7.72 4.31
N LEU A 303 2.33 -7.66 5.35
CA LEU A 303 1.05 -8.35 5.36
C LEU A 303 0.06 -7.78 4.34
N TYR A 304 0.10 -6.49 4.05
CA TYR A 304 -0.69 -5.89 2.97
C TYR A 304 -0.36 -6.50 1.60
N ILE A 305 0.90 -6.88 1.39
CA ILE A 305 1.35 -7.54 0.15
C ILE A 305 0.69 -8.92 0.02
N PHE A 306 0.56 -9.67 1.12
CA PHE A 306 -0.15 -10.95 1.10
C PHE A 306 -1.65 -10.78 0.81
N THR A 307 -2.31 -9.75 1.36
CA THR A 307 -3.70 -9.41 1.00
C THR A 307 -3.84 -9.12 -0.49
N MET A 308 -2.93 -8.31 -1.03
CA MET A 308 -2.90 -7.96 -2.45
C MET A 308 -2.74 -9.23 -3.32
N ILE A 309 -1.77 -10.09 -3.01
CA ILE A 309 -1.54 -11.35 -3.74
C ILE A 309 -2.80 -12.21 -3.72
N PHE A 310 -3.44 -12.37 -2.55
CA PHE A 310 -4.67 -13.13 -2.44
C PHE A 310 -5.79 -12.58 -3.33
N LEU A 311 -6.03 -11.26 -3.32
CA LEU A 311 -7.07 -10.65 -4.15
C LEU A 311 -6.79 -10.86 -5.64
N ILE A 312 -5.54 -10.73 -6.08
CA ILE A 312 -5.14 -11.02 -7.46
C ILE A 312 -5.42 -12.48 -7.82
N LEU A 313 -5.11 -13.42 -6.92
CA LEU A 313 -5.38 -14.84 -7.11
C LEU A 313 -6.88 -15.13 -7.18
N VAL A 314 -7.69 -14.51 -6.32
CA VAL A 314 -9.16 -14.64 -6.34
C VAL A 314 -9.73 -14.17 -7.68
N ILE A 315 -9.33 -12.99 -8.16
CA ILE A 315 -9.77 -12.45 -9.46
C ILE A 315 -9.40 -13.42 -10.58
N ASN A 316 -8.16 -13.87 -10.62
CA ASN A 316 -7.68 -14.81 -11.64
C ASN A 316 -8.39 -16.17 -11.57
N TYR A 317 -8.68 -16.66 -10.36
CA TYR A 317 -9.35 -17.92 -10.15
C TYR A 317 -10.83 -17.87 -10.57
N ILE A 318 -11.55 -16.79 -10.26
CA ILE A 318 -12.92 -16.56 -10.74
C ILE A 318 -12.96 -16.61 -12.28
N LEU A 319 -12.07 -15.86 -12.94
CA LEU A 319 -11.96 -15.86 -14.41
C LEU A 319 -11.66 -17.25 -14.98
N THR A 320 -10.84 -18.04 -14.26
CA THR A 320 -10.47 -19.40 -14.66
C THR A 320 -11.64 -20.37 -14.52
N ILE A 321 -12.41 -20.31 -13.44
CA ILE A 321 -13.62 -21.12 -13.25
C ILE A 321 -14.64 -20.81 -14.35
N THR A 322 -14.89 -19.53 -14.64
CA THR A 322 -15.83 -19.14 -15.70
C THR A 322 -15.43 -19.73 -17.04
N SER A 323 -14.14 -19.68 -17.38
CA SER A 323 -13.62 -20.25 -18.62
C SER A 323 -13.68 -21.78 -18.66
N PHE A 324 -13.40 -22.45 -17.53
CA PHE A 324 -13.47 -23.91 -17.42
C PHE A 324 -14.91 -24.44 -17.53
N ILE A 325 -15.87 -23.80 -16.86
CA ILE A 325 -17.30 -24.14 -16.96
C ILE A 325 -17.79 -23.97 -18.40
N ASN A 326 -17.42 -22.87 -19.07
CA ASN A 326 -17.81 -22.63 -20.46
C ASN A 326 -17.23 -23.69 -21.42
N ASN A 327 -16.00 -24.15 -21.19
CA ASN A 327 -15.38 -25.21 -22.00
C ASN A 327 -16.03 -26.58 -21.76
N LEU A 328 -16.38 -26.90 -20.52
CA LEU A 328 -17.13 -28.13 -20.20
C LEU A 328 -18.51 -28.15 -20.86
N LEU A 329 -19.25 -27.04 -20.80
CA LEU A 329 -20.57 -26.92 -21.42
C LEU A 329 -20.51 -27.05 -22.95
N ARG A 330 -19.46 -26.52 -23.60
CA ARG A 330 -19.24 -26.69 -25.04
C ARG A 330 -18.83 -28.10 -25.44
N SER A 331 -18.15 -28.85 -24.57
CA SER A 331 -17.75 -30.24 -24.85
C SER A 331 -18.90 -31.25 -24.77
N GLN A 332 -20.06 -30.82 -24.26
CA GLN A 332 -21.28 -31.64 -24.16
C GLN A 332 -22.34 -31.30 -25.24
N GLN A 333 -22.08 -30.32 -26.11
CA GLN A 333 -22.85 -30.04 -27.33
C GLN A 333 -22.12 -30.63 -28.53
#